data_AF-A0A0W8DQP9-F1
#
_entry.id   AF-A0A0W8DQP9-F1
#
_cell.length_a   1.000
_cell.length_b   1.000
_cell.length_c   1.000
_cell.angle_alpha   90.00
_cell.angle_beta   90.00
_cell.angle_gamma   90.00
#
_symmetry.space_group_name_H-M   'P 1'
#
loop_
_entity.id
_entity.type
_entity.pdbx_description
1 polymer ?
#
loop_
_entity_poly.entity_id
_entity_poly.type
_entity_poly.pdbx_seq_one_letter_code
_entity_poly.pdbx_strand_id
1 'polypeptide(L)'
;MRLVLVWLAAASTALIASGSTLSIAEARPLRSSKTISNYDAAEEEEDRGSFKYTFNFDPSDLSALKRLNNDQFHRMATQPEYLKHIFKSWKSGFKPLEDYASFMESEGVSEYAIKHFIAAFKEYTNHRSL
;
A
#
# COMPACT_ATOMS: atom_id res chain seq x y z
N MET A 1 37.01 35.44 -17.25
CA MET A 1 38.26 34.69 -17.52
C MET A 1 38.23 33.45 -16.63
N ARG A 2 37.96 32.25 -17.19
CA ARG A 2 38.95 31.16 -17.46
C ARG A 2 39.75 30.81 -16.19
N LEU A 3 39.75 29.62 -15.58
CA LEU A 3 39.79 28.22 -16.06
C LEU A 3 39.13 27.30 -14.99
N VAL A 4 38.33 26.27 -15.34
CA VAL A 4 38.70 24.86 -15.68
C VAL A 4 39.47 24.19 -14.53
N LEU A 5 38.98 23.10 -13.92
CA LEU A 5 39.29 21.72 -14.37
C LEU A 5 38.29 20.70 -13.79
N VAL A 6 37.56 20.06 -14.71
CA VAL A 6 36.84 18.79 -14.52
C VAL A 6 37.87 17.67 -14.46
N TRP A 7 37.81 16.82 -13.43
CA TRP A 7 38.53 15.55 -13.42
C TRP A 7 37.54 14.40 -13.61
N LEU A 8 37.52 13.92 -14.86
CA LEU A 8 36.93 12.65 -15.28
C LEU A 8 38.06 11.61 -15.25
N ALA A 9 37.93 10.56 -14.45
CA ALA A 9 38.80 9.39 -14.53
C ALA A 9 37.93 8.14 -14.64
N ALA A 10 37.77 7.69 -15.88
CA ALA A 10 37.28 6.36 -16.21
C ALA A 10 38.44 5.36 -16.05
N ALA A 11 38.20 4.26 -15.34
CA ALA A 11 39.03 3.07 -15.41
C ALA A 11 38.11 1.85 -15.45
N SER A 12 38.03 1.24 -16.63
CA SER A 12 37.22 0.07 -16.92
C SER A 12 37.95 -1.24 -16.55
N THR A 13 37.12 -2.28 -16.38
CA THR A 13 37.39 -3.72 -16.53
C THR A 13 38.27 -4.45 -15.51
N ALA A 14 37.62 -5.34 -14.75
CA ALA A 14 38.00 -6.75 -14.69
C ALA A 14 36.76 -7.60 -14.33
N LEU A 15 36.10 -8.17 -15.33
CA LEU A 15 35.16 -9.28 -15.15
C LEU A 15 36.01 -10.53 -14.86
N ILE A 16 36.10 -10.91 -13.58
CA ILE A 16 36.66 -12.21 -13.22
C ILE A 16 35.53 -13.22 -13.32
N ALA A 17 35.44 -13.85 -14.50
CA ALA A 17 34.76 -15.12 -14.67
C ALA A 17 35.57 -16.19 -13.94
N SER A 18 35.00 -16.79 -12.88
CA SER A 18 35.60 -17.93 -12.19
C SER A 18 34.59 -19.07 -12.10
N GLY A 19 34.78 -20.04 -12.98
CA GLY A 19 34.68 -21.48 -12.73
C GLY A 19 33.40 -22.02 -12.10
N SER A 20 32.58 -22.67 -12.92
CA SER A 20 31.63 -23.68 -12.47
C SER A 20 32.37 -24.84 -11.81
N THR A 21 32.25 -24.99 -10.49
CA THR A 21 32.40 -26.27 -9.82
C THR A 21 31.05 -26.65 -9.22
N LEU A 22 30.35 -27.55 -9.91
CA LEU A 22 29.21 -28.28 -9.38
C LEU A 22 29.72 -29.14 -8.21
N SER A 23 29.67 -28.59 -7.00
CA SER A 23 29.92 -29.34 -5.77
C SER A 23 28.58 -29.65 -5.13
N ILE A 24 28.16 -30.89 -5.32
CA ILE A 24 27.05 -31.51 -4.59
C ILE A 24 27.47 -31.68 -3.14
N ALA A 25 26.50 -31.46 -2.25
CA ALA A 25 26.48 -31.73 -0.81
C ALA A 25 26.92 -30.59 0.12
N GLU A 26 25.98 -29.69 0.40
CA GLU A 26 25.62 -29.39 1.79
C GLU A 26 24.17 -28.87 1.79
N ALA A 27 23.22 -29.72 2.16
CA ALA A 27 21.86 -29.28 2.46
C ALA A 27 21.93 -28.44 3.73
N ARG A 28 22.18 -27.13 3.58
CA ARG A 28 21.94 -26.17 4.65
C ARG A 28 20.45 -26.24 4.95
N PRO A 29 20.02 -26.67 6.15
CA PRO A 29 18.63 -26.52 6.52
C PRO A 29 18.35 -25.02 6.51
N LEU A 30 17.51 -24.57 5.58
CA LEU A 30 16.81 -23.31 5.76
C LEU A 30 16.23 -23.37 7.16
N ARG A 31 16.56 -22.39 8.01
CA ARG A 31 16.03 -22.29 9.37
C ARG A 31 14.54 -22.56 9.29
N SER A 32 14.12 -23.74 9.73
CA SER A 32 12.72 -24.04 9.92
C SER A 32 12.25 -23.03 10.96
N SER A 33 11.47 -22.05 10.52
CA SER A 33 10.71 -21.22 11.42
C SER A 33 9.76 -22.16 12.15
N LYS A 34 10.14 -22.54 13.38
CA LYS A 34 9.25 -23.18 14.32
C LYS A 34 8.07 -22.22 14.45
N THR A 35 6.95 -22.59 13.84
CA THR A 35 5.68 -21.88 14.00
C THR A 35 5.38 -21.87 15.50
N ILE A 36 5.62 -20.74 16.15
CA ILE A 36 5.10 -20.51 17.48
C ILE A 36 3.61 -20.27 17.25
N SER A 37 2.83 -21.32 17.48
CA SER A 37 1.38 -21.40 17.27
C SER A 37 0.56 -20.53 18.24
N ASN A 38 1.10 -19.40 18.69
CA ASN A 38 0.48 -18.54 19.70
C ASN A 38 0.50 -17.05 19.30
N TYR A 39 0.58 -16.78 17.99
CA TYR A 39 0.13 -15.51 17.45
C TYR A 39 -0.79 -15.83 16.28
N ASP A 40 -1.92 -15.14 16.28
CA ASP A 40 -3.13 -15.49 15.54
C ASP A 40 -2.90 -15.47 14.03
N ALA A 41 -2.42 -16.59 13.48
CA ALA A 41 -2.29 -16.79 12.03
C ALA A 41 -3.68 -16.77 11.34
N ALA A 42 -4.78 -16.76 12.10
CA ALA A 42 -6.11 -16.57 11.55
C ALA A 42 -6.32 -15.14 11.02
N GLU A 43 -5.70 -14.10 11.60
CA GLU A 43 -5.83 -12.71 11.11
C GLU A 43 -5.16 -12.49 9.73
N GLU A 44 -4.18 -13.33 9.37
CA GLU A 44 -3.52 -13.30 8.05
C GLU A 44 -4.23 -14.18 7.01
N GLU A 45 -4.89 -15.26 7.41
CA GLU A 45 -5.65 -16.16 6.50
C GLU A 45 -7.10 -15.69 6.25
N GLU A 46 -7.64 -14.77 7.07
CA GLU A 46 -8.92 -14.09 6.82
C GLU A 46 -8.82 -13.08 5.65
N ASP A 47 -7.64 -12.86 5.07
CA ASP A 47 -7.43 -11.98 3.92
C ASP A 47 -8.06 -12.53 2.61
N ARG A 48 -8.66 -13.73 2.67
CA ARG A 48 -9.30 -14.44 1.54
C ARG A 48 -10.76 -14.08 1.34
N GLY A 49 -11.40 -13.42 2.32
CA GLY A 49 -12.63 -12.67 2.09
C GLY A 49 -12.28 -11.31 1.48
N SER A 50 -12.30 -11.20 0.15
CA SER A 50 -12.05 -9.92 -0.53
C SER A 50 -13.12 -8.91 -0.09
N PHE A 51 -12.77 -8.03 0.85
CA PHE A 51 -13.60 -6.87 1.19
C PHE A 51 -13.92 -6.10 -0.09
N LYS A 52 -15.21 -6.09 -0.46
CA LYS A 52 -15.69 -5.41 -1.67
C LYS A 52 -16.73 -4.39 -1.27
N TYR A 53 -16.39 -3.12 -1.48
CA TYR A 53 -17.30 -2.00 -1.28
C TYR A 53 -17.61 -1.33 -2.61
N THR A 54 -18.88 -1.07 -2.88
CA THR A 54 -19.31 -0.37 -4.11
C THR A 54 -19.80 1.02 -3.73
N PHE A 55 -19.11 2.04 -4.23
CA PHE A 55 -19.56 3.42 -4.08
C PHE A 55 -20.64 3.74 -5.10
N ASN A 56 -21.71 4.41 -4.66
CA ASN A 56 -22.76 4.94 -5.55
C ASN A 56 -22.43 6.38 -5.97
N PHE A 57 -21.21 6.61 -6.45
CA PHE A 57 -20.78 7.92 -6.93
C PHE A 57 -21.28 8.18 -8.34
N ASP A 58 -21.83 9.36 -8.57
CA ASP A 58 -22.20 9.78 -9.91
C ASP A 58 -20.94 10.10 -10.74
N PRO A 59 -21.04 10.12 -12.09
CA PRO A 59 -19.91 10.50 -12.94
C PRO A 59 -19.31 11.87 -12.60
N SER A 60 -20.12 12.80 -12.09
CA SER A 60 -19.67 14.10 -11.59
C SER A 60 -18.79 13.99 -10.35
N ASP A 61 -19.13 13.11 -9.42
CA ASP A 61 -18.34 12.88 -8.20
C ASP A 61 -16.99 12.26 -8.54
N LEU A 62 -16.98 11.25 -9.41
CA LEU A 62 -15.74 10.62 -9.87
C LEU A 62 -14.85 11.60 -10.63
N SER A 63 -15.44 12.48 -11.43
CA SER A 63 -14.73 13.57 -12.11
C SER A 63 -14.17 14.59 -11.11
N ALA A 64 -14.94 14.95 -10.09
CA ALA A 64 -14.46 15.85 -9.02
C ALA A 64 -13.26 15.25 -8.28
N LEU A 65 -13.34 13.96 -7.89
CA LEU A 65 -12.23 13.26 -7.25
C LEU A 65 -10.98 13.19 -8.14
N LYS A 66 -11.15 12.99 -9.46
CA LYS A 66 -10.05 12.96 -10.43
C LYS A 66 -9.38 14.32 -10.63
N ARG A 67 -10.09 15.42 -10.35
CA ARG A 67 -9.58 16.80 -10.48
C ARG A 67 -8.83 17.28 -9.25
N LEU A 68 -8.82 16.52 -8.17
CA LEU A 68 -8.02 16.82 -6.98
C LEU A 68 -6.53 16.73 -7.32
N ASN A 69 -5.71 17.41 -6.53
CA ASN A 69 -4.24 17.37 -6.69
C ASN A 69 -3.68 15.96 -6.46
N ASN A 70 -4.39 15.13 -5.71
CA ASN A 70 -4.03 13.76 -5.39
C ASN A 70 -5.09 12.78 -5.93
N ASP A 71 -4.63 11.83 -6.75
CA ASP A 71 -5.47 10.78 -7.35
C ASP A 71 -5.89 9.68 -6.34
N GLN A 72 -5.38 9.74 -5.10
CA GLN A 72 -5.68 8.77 -4.04
C GLN A 72 -7.19 8.52 -3.90
N PHE A 73 -8.01 9.56 -3.82
CA PHE A 73 -9.45 9.40 -3.57
C PHE A 73 -10.20 8.86 -4.81
N HIS A 74 -9.78 9.25 -6.01
CA HIS A 74 -10.31 8.65 -7.24
C HIS A 74 -9.98 7.17 -7.34
N ARG A 75 -8.76 6.78 -6.97
CA ARG A 75 -8.34 5.37 -6.91
C ARG A 75 -9.06 4.61 -5.81
N MET A 76 -9.29 5.21 -4.65
CA MET A 76 -10.11 4.59 -3.59
C MET A 76 -11.53 4.32 -4.10
N ALA A 77 -12.12 5.22 -4.89
CA ALA A 77 -13.44 5.04 -5.46
C ALA A 77 -13.52 3.97 -6.57
N THR A 78 -12.44 3.77 -7.34
CA THR A 78 -12.45 2.96 -8.58
C THR A 78 -11.67 1.65 -8.50
N GLN A 79 -10.74 1.53 -7.55
CA GLN A 79 -9.82 0.40 -7.41
C GLN A 79 -10.02 -0.27 -6.02
N PRO A 80 -10.78 -1.37 -5.94
CA PRO A 80 -11.09 -2.04 -4.67
C PRO A 80 -9.86 -2.45 -3.86
N GLU A 81 -8.81 -2.96 -4.52
CA GLU A 81 -7.58 -3.36 -3.84
C GLU A 81 -6.82 -2.16 -3.26
N TYR A 82 -6.86 -1.01 -3.94
CA TYR A 82 -6.25 0.21 -3.42
C TYR A 82 -7.03 0.76 -2.23
N LEU A 83 -8.37 0.73 -2.29
CA LEU A 83 -9.24 1.06 -1.16
C LEU A 83 -8.89 0.19 0.07
N LYS A 84 -8.81 -1.13 -0.13
CA LYS A 84 -8.44 -2.09 0.92
C LYS A 84 -7.08 -1.77 1.52
N HIS A 85 -6.08 -1.45 0.69
CA HIS A 85 -4.75 -1.06 1.13
C HIS A 85 -4.77 0.20 2.02
N ILE A 86 -5.51 1.25 1.60
CA ILE A 86 -5.65 2.48 2.38
C ILE A 86 -6.38 2.21 3.69
N PHE A 87 -7.46 1.43 3.69
CA PHE A 87 -8.18 1.08 4.90
C PHE A 87 -7.36 0.23 5.87
N LYS A 88 -6.50 -0.66 5.37
CA LYS A 88 -5.52 -1.37 6.21
C LYS A 88 -4.58 -0.39 6.91
N SER A 89 -4.08 0.61 6.17
CA SER A 89 -3.24 1.68 6.73
C SER A 89 -3.98 2.53 7.78
N TRP A 90 -5.24 2.91 7.50
CA TRP A 90 -6.06 3.67 8.44
C TRP A 90 -6.38 2.88 9.72
N LYS A 91 -6.67 1.57 9.61
CA LYS A 91 -6.86 0.69 10.77
C LYS A 91 -5.59 0.64 11.63
N SER A 92 -4.41 0.54 11.01
CA SER A 92 -3.13 0.52 11.72
C SER A 92 -2.68 1.86 12.28
N GLY A 93 -3.20 2.98 11.75
CA GLY A 93 -2.80 4.32 12.15
C GLY A 93 -3.36 4.77 13.50
N PHE A 94 -4.35 4.05 14.05
CA PHE A 94 -5.04 4.34 15.32
C PHE A 94 -5.53 5.80 15.46
N LYS A 95 -5.82 6.47 14.34
CA LYS A 95 -6.39 7.83 14.35
C LYS A 95 -7.91 7.80 14.48
N PRO A 96 -8.52 8.80 15.13
CA PRO A 96 -9.97 8.98 15.13
C PRO A 96 -10.50 9.22 13.70
N LEU A 97 -11.79 8.90 13.48
CA LEU A 97 -12.42 9.04 12.16
C LEU A 97 -12.49 10.50 11.70
N GLU A 98 -12.60 11.41 12.66
CA GLU A 98 -12.63 12.85 12.47
C GLU A 98 -11.33 13.33 11.83
N ASP A 99 -10.17 12.77 12.21
CA ASP A 99 -8.88 13.13 11.61
C ASP A 99 -8.82 12.74 10.13
N TYR A 100 -9.39 11.58 9.76
CA TYR A 100 -9.48 11.18 8.35
C TYR A 100 -10.44 12.07 7.57
N ALA A 101 -11.57 12.47 8.17
CA ALA A 101 -12.50 13.41 7.57
C ALA A 101 -11.86 14.78 7.35
N SER A 102 -11.19 15.33 8.36
CA SER A 102 -10.46 16.61 8.25
C SER A 102 -9.34 16.56 7.23
N PHE A 103 -8.61 15.43 7.14
CA PHE A 103 -7.61 15.24 6.09
C PHE A 103 -8.25 15.29 4.70
N MET A 104 -9.34 14.54 4.47
CA MET A 104 -10.04 14.54 3.19
C MET A 104 -10.60 15.93 2.83
N GLU A 105 -11.16 16.64 3.81
CA GLU A 105 -11.63 18.01 3.63
C GLU A 105 -10.49 18.96 3.23
N SER A 106 -9.32 18.84 3.88
CA SER A 106 -8.14 19.65 3.54
C SER A 106 -7.60 19.38 2.13
N GLU A 107 -7.84 18.19 1.59
CA GLU A 107 -7.49 17.80 0.22
C GLU A 107 -8.56 18.22 -0.81
N GLY A 108 -9.66 18.83 -0.37
CA GLY A 108 -10.74 19.31 -1.23
C GLY A 108 -11.79 18.26 -1.60
N VAL A 109 -11.83 17.13 -0.89
CA VAL A 109 -12.87 16.11 -1.08
C VAL A 109 -14.23 16.66 -0.61
N SER A 110 -15.28 16.44 -1.40
CA SER A 110 -16.62 16.90 -1.04
C SER A 110 -17.15 16.20 0.22
N GLU A 111 -17.96 16.90 1.02
CA GLU A 111 -18.58 16.33 2.23
C GLU A 111 -19.35 15.03 1.93
N TYR A 112 -20.00 14.96 0.77
CA TYR A 112 -20.67 13.77 0.29
C TYR A 112 -19.70 12.58 0.13
N ALA A 113 -18.59 12.78 -0.58
CA ALA A 113 -17.59 11.73 -0.77
C ALA A 113 -16.91 11.33 0.56
N ILE A 114 -16.64 12.29 1.45
CA ILE A 114 -16.11 12.02 2.80
C ILE A 114 -17.03 11.08 3.56
N LYS A 115 -18.33 11.36 3.61
CA LYS A 115 -19.32 10.50 4.30
C LYS A 115 -19.29 9.08 3.75
N HIS A 116 -19.21 8.92 2.44
CA HIS A 116 -19.13 7.61 1.81
C HIS A 116 -17.81 6.87 2.11
N PHE A 117 -16.67 7.54 2.09
CA PHE A 117 -15.39 6.92 2.47
C PHE A 117 -15.35 6.49 3.94
N ILE A 118 -15.87 7.32 4.85
CA ILE A 118 -15.95 6.99 6.28
C ILE A 118 -16.92 5.83 6.52
N ALA A 119 -18.07 5.80 5.84
CA ALA A 119 -19.01 4.68 5.92
C ALA A 119 -18.37 3.37 5.44
N ALA A 120 -17.66 3.41 4.31
CA ALA A 120 -16.92 2.27 3.78
C ALA A 120 -15.83 1.78 4.75
N PHE A 121 -15.12 2.70 5.41
CA PHE A 121 -14.10 2.34 6.39
C PHE A 121 -14.71 1.68 7.64
N LYS A 122 -15.85 2.17 8.13
CA LYS A 122 -16.59 1.53 9.23
C LYS A 122 -17.02 0.11 8.87
N GLU A 123 -17.49 -0.10 7.65
CA GLU A 123 -17.85 -1.44 7.17
C GLU A 123 -16.62 -2.36 7.09
N TYR A 124 -15.50 -1.84 6.58
CA TYR A 124 -14.22 -2.56 6.58
C TYR A 124 -13.78 -2.98 7.98
N THR A 125 -13.89 -2.10 8.98
CA THR A 125 -13.51 -2.44 10.36
C THR A 125 -14.43 -3.49 10.97
N ASN A 126 -15.73 -3.47 10.65
CA ASN A 126 -16.70 -4.45 11.14
C ASN A 126 -16.56 -5.81 10.45
N HIS A 127 -16.20 -5.82 9.15
CA HIS A 127 -15.96 -7.06 8.40
C HIS A 127 -14.76 -7.84 8.95
N ARG A 128 -13.76 -7.14 9.51
CA ARG A 128 -12.50 -7.73 10.00
C ARG A 128 -12.43 -7.79 11.53
N SER A 129 -13.57 -7.80 12.21
CA SER A 129 -13.68 -7.98 13.67
C SER A 129 -14.47 -9.24 14.03
N LEU A 130 -14.67 -10.14 13.06
CA LEU A 130 -15.27 -11.46 13.24
C LEU A 130 -14.17 -12.53 13.15
#